data_AF-A0A7S3V0R3-F1
#
_entry.id   AF-A0A7S3V0R3-F1
#
_cell.length_a   1.000
_cell.length_b   1.000
_cell.length_c   1.000
_cell.angle_alpha   90.00
_cell.angle_beta   90.00
_cell.angle_gamma   90.00
#
_symmetry.space_group_name_H-M   'P 1'
#
loop_
_entity.id
_entity.type
_entity.pdbx_description
1 polymer ?
#
loop_
_entity_poly.entity_id
_entity_poly.type
_entity_poly.pdbx_seq_one_letter_code
_entity_poly.pdbx_strand_id
1 'polypeptide(L)'
;FVFISFAGIQVQVKNLDPGSFFFLSYKTNNRCENAMSFLNVNLLAAGRENLAKKQVERRSANITGDKLLITRRQFNLGAGDASNINEYQKYILLFNLENWWHQLEDVTFETRVVELSRENGRKLRESYDKLQKGDNSKVNVSNVFPELHQRLQECMLVVSTGEKSGCFVKTSSRSAKDFADEGYLRGAFGKTYKRLNEKSENAKLIAMSYASMELLKMKNSRQVLENFIRSERIWHDMHLALAQNQVWNECIVVRKWVNIEPDMV
;
A
#
# COMPACT_ATOMS: atom_id res chain seq x y z
N PHE A 1 -7.58 30.79 19.29
CA PHE A 1 -8.34 29.56 19.05
C PHE A 1 -8.10 29.12 17.62
N VAL A 2 -7.57 27.91 17.42
CA VAL A 2 -7.37 27.33 16.10
C VAL A 2 -8.15 26.03 16.08
N PHE A 3 -9.06 25.88 15.13
CA PHE A 3 -9.75 24.63 14.87
C PHE A 3 -9.01 23.90 13.76
N ILE A 4 -8.52 22.70 14.05
CA ILE A 4 -8.02 21.77 13.03
C ILE A 4 -8.93 20.55 13.10
N SER A 5 -9.61 20.26 11.99
CA SER A 5 -10.51 19.12 11.87
C SER A 5 -9.80 18.01 11.10
N PHE A 6 -9.66 16.84 11.73
CA PHE A 6 -9.38 15.58 11.05
C PHE A 6 -10.30 14.51 11.63
N ALA A 7 -11.03 13.82 10.76
CA ALA A 7 -11.76 12.57 11.03
C ALA A 7 -12.61 12.54 12.33
N GLY A 8 -13.39 13.59 12.60
CA GLY A 8 -14.53 13.50 13.51
C GLY A 8 -14.23 13.43 15.01
N ILE A 9 -13.01 13.72 15.45
CA ILE A 9 -12.71 13.89 16.89
C ILE A 9 -12.52 15.38 17.19
N GLN A 10 -13.36 15.94 18.06
CA GLN A 10 -13.17 17.27 18.63
C GLN A 10 -12.36 17.16 19.92
N VAL A 11 -11.11 17.65 19.90
CA VAL A 11 -10.32 17.82 21.13
C VAL A 11 -10.27 19.31 21.48
N GLN A 12 -10.78 19.65 22.66
CA GLN A 12 -10.76 21.01 23.18
C GLN A 12 -9.52 21.18 24.07
N VAL A 13 -8.48 21.84 23.55
CA VAL A 13 -7.29 22.17 24.33
C VAL A 13 -7.44 23.58 24.91
N LYS A 14 -7.55 23.69 26.25
CA LYS A 14 -7.41 24.96 26.97
C LYS A 14 -5.94 25.17 27.33
N ASN A 15 -5.47 26.41 27.16
CA ASN A 15 -4.13 26.95 27.39
C ASN A 15 -3.24 26.09 28.32
N LEU A 16 -2.16 25.56 27.75
CA LEU A 16 -1.02 25.02 28.50
C LEU A 16 0.18 25.93 28.27
N ASP A 17 0.90 26.22 29.37
CA ASP A 17 2.12 27.02 29.35
C ASP A 17 3.23 26.36 28.51
N PRO A 18 4.07 27.16 27.82
CA PRO A 18 5.18 26.62 27.05
C PRO A 18 6.32 26.24 28.02
N GLY A 19 6.36 24.97 28.44
CA GLY A 19 7.48 24.46 29.24
C GLY A 19 7.30 23.11 29.94
N SER A 20 6.11 22.54 29.97
CA SER A 20 5.85 21.33 30.77
C SER A 20 6.11 20.04 29.98
N PHE A 21 7.17 19.30 30.34
CA PHE A 21 7.33 17.89 29.97
C PHE A 21 6.63 16.99 31.01
N PHE A 22 5.77 16.08 30.57
CA PHE A 22 5.20 15.04 31.43
C PHE A 22 6.08 13.78 31.39
N PHE A 23 6.51 13.31 32.57
CA PHE A 23 6.91 11.91 32.79
C PHE A 23 5.68 11.13 33.29
N LEU A 24 5.20 10.18 32.49
CA LEU A 24 4.19 9.21 32.91
C LEU A 24 4.90 7.95 33.40
N SER A 25 4.93 7.76 34.72
CA SER A 25 5.31 6.52 35.37
C SER A 25 4.08 5.62 35.51
N TYR A 26 4.09 4.44 34.89
CA TYR A 26 3.04 3.44 35.08
C TYR A 26 3.44 2.40 36.13
N LYS A 27 2.59 2.22 37.14
CA LYS A 27 2.56 1.03 38.00
C LYS A 27 1.84 -0.09 37.24
N THR A 28 2.53 -1.20 37.00
CA THR A 28 1.92 -2.42 36.48
C THR A 28 1.26 -3.20 37.62
N ASN A 29 0.02 -3.67 37.40
CA ASN A 29 -0.61 -4.65 38.27
C ASN A 29 -0.24 -6.05 37.77
N ASN A 30 0.35 -6.84 38.67
CA ASN A 30 0.74 -8.23 38.46
C ASN A 30 -0.48 -9.09 38.07
N ARG A 31 -0.52 -9.53 36.80
CA ARG A 31 -1.10 -10.81 36.33
C ARG A 31 -1.10 -10.81 34.79
N CYS A 32 0.01 -11.25 34.20
CA CYS A 32 0.15 -11.89 32.88
C CYS A 32 1.65 -12.01 32.56
N GLU A 33 2.39 -12.72 33.39
CA GLU A 33 3.70 -13.24 33.01
C GLU A 33 3.45 -14.55 32.27
N ASN A 34 3.65 -14.53 30.94
CA ASN A 34 3.90 -15.66 30.02
C ASN A 34 3.21 -15.47 28.66
N ALA A 35 3.51 -14.37 27.93
CA ALA A 35 3.21 -14.29 26.50
C ALA A 35 4.01 -13.20 25.72
N MET A 36 5.16 -12.75 26.22
CA MET A 36 5.94 -11.67 25.57
C MET A 36 7.38 -12.11 25.30
N SER A 37 7.57 -12.92 24.26
CA SER A 37 8.91 -13.25 23.75
C SER A 37 8.96 -13.49 22.23
N PHE A 38 8.22 -12.71 21.43
CA PHE A 38 8.27 -12.83 19.96
C PHE A 38 8.48 -11.50 19.21
N LEU A 39 9.05 -10.50 19.87
CA LEU A 39 9.78 -9.44 19.18
C LEU A 39 11.25 -9.63 19.54
N ASN A 40 11.98 -10.27 18.64
CA ASN A 40 13.42 -10.47 18.78
C ASN A 40 14.10 -9.08 18.67
N VAL A 41 14.30 -8.43 19.82
CA VAL A 41 14.92 -7.10 19.94
C VAL A 41 16.28 -7.07 19.22
N ASN A 42 16.97 -8.21 19.14
CA ASN A 42 18.22 -8.37 18.41
C ASN A 42 18.06 -8.22 16.89
N LEU A 43 16.90 -8.59 16.32
CA LEU A 43 16.63 -8.43 14.89
C LEU A 43 16.39 -6.97 14.52
N LEU A 44 15.68 -6.22 15.37
CA LEU A 44 15.48 -4.78 15.21
C LEU A 44 16.79 -4.00 15.42
N ALA A 45 17.63 -4.43 16.36
CA ALA A 45 18.96 -3.86 16.58
C ALA A 45 19.89 -4.11 15.39
N ALA A 46 19.92 -5.33 14.84
CA ALA A 46 20.69 -5.68 13.65
C ALA A 46 20.23 -4.88 12.42
N GLY A 47 18.92 -4.67 12.24
CA GLY A 47 18.38 -3.81 11.20
C GLY A 47 18.85 -2.35 11.32
N ARG A 48 18.88 -1.80 12.54
CA ARG A 48 19.39 -0.44 12.81
C ARG A 48 20.89 -0.31 12.54
N GLU A 49 21.67 -1.31 12.93
CA GLU A 49 23.13 -1.30 12.72
C GLU A 49 23.48 -1.42 11.23
N ASN A 50 22.76 -2.26 10.47
CA ASN A 50 22.93 -2.38 9.02
C ASN A 50 22.51 -1.09 8.27
N LEU A 51 21.45 -0.42 8.73
CA LEU A 51 21.06 0.91 8.23
C LEU A 51 22.12 1.97 8.51
N ALA A 52 22.72 1.96 9.70
CA ALA A 52 23.77 2.90 10.09
C ALA A 52 25.06 2.70 9.28
N LYS A 53 25.50 1.44 9.10
CA LYS A 53 26.71 1.11 8.30
C LYS A 53 26.53 1.52 6.83
N LYS A 54 25.38 1.23 6.22
CA LYS A 54 25.06 1.68 4.84
C LYS A 54 24.94 3.20 4.71
N GLN A 55 24.55 3.93 5.77
CA GLN A 55 24.52 5.40 5.76
C GLN A 55 25.92 6.03 5.77
N VAL A 56 26.91 5.39 6.40
CA VAL A 56 28.30 5.88 6.41
C VAL A 56 28.93 5.74 5.03
N GLU A 57 28.68 4.64 4.31
CA GLU A 57 29.16 4.45 2.92
C GLU A 57 28.55 5.46 1.93
N ARG A 58 27.32 5.92 2.18
CA ARG A 58 26.60 6.91 1.35
C ARG A 58 27.14 8.34 1.44
N ARG A 59 27.86 8.71 2.50
CA ARG A 59 28.45 10.06 2.60
C ARG A 59 29.46 10.36 1.48
N SER A 60 29.96 9.33 0.80
CA SER A 60 30.85 9.40 -0.37
C SER A 60 30.13 9.72 -1.69
N ALA A 61 28.78 9.65 -1.74
CA ALA A 61 27.97 9.83 -2.96
C ALA A 61 27.05 11.08 -2.92
N ASN A 62 27.35 12.03 -2.04
CA ASN A 62 26.41 13.03 -1.52
C ASN A 62 26.08 14.26 -2.41
N ILE A 63 26.32 14.23 -3.72
CA ILE A 63 25.98 15.38 -4.59
C ILE A 63 24.54 15.28 -5.17
N THR A 64 23.94 14.09 -5.19
CA THR A 64 22.60 13.86 -5.76
C THR A 64 21.46 13.93 -4.75
N GLY A 65 21.71 13.62 -3.46
CA GLY A 65 20.67 13.56 -2.43
C GLY A 65 20.07 14.93 -2.05
N ASP A 66 20.91 15.94 -1.87
CA ASP A 66 20.46 17.28 -1.47
C ASP A 66 19.66 17.98 -2.57
N LYS A 67 20.03 17.78 -3.84
CA LYS A 67 19.26 18.30 -4.98
C LYS A 67 17.84 17.73 -5.01
N LEU A 68 17.68 16.42 -4.81
CA LEU A 68 16.36 15.76 -4.81
C LEU A 68 15.44 16.26 -3.67
N LEU A 69 15.99 16.49 -2.48
CA LEU A 69 15.23 17.02 -1.34
C LEU A 69 14.79 18.47 -1.56
N ILE A 70 15.63 19.29 -2.19
CA ILE A 70 15.31 20.67 -2.56
C ILE A 70 14.19 20.69 -3.62
N THR A 71 14.26 19.84 -4.64
CA THR A 71 13.24 19.71 -5.68
C THR A 71 11.85 19.45 -5.08
N ARG A 72 11.73 18.57 -4.07
CA ARG A 72 10.43 18.30 -3.43
C ARG A 72 9.85 19.52 -2.71
N ARG A 73 10.69 20.31 -2.02
CA ARG A 73 10.23 21.47 -1.24
C ARG A 73 9.89 22.68 -2.12
N GLN A 74 10.55 22.81 -3.25
CA GLN A 74 10.35 23.92 -4.19
C GLN A 74 9.31 23.60 -5.28
N PHE A 75 8.81 22.37 -5.34
CA PHE A 75 7.80 21.97 -6.32
C PHE A 75 6.44 22.61 -6.00
N ASN A 76 6.18 23.76 -6.62
CA ASN A 76 4.88 24.41 -6.57
C ASN A 76 4.05 24.01 -7.79
N LEU A 77 3.10 23.09 -7.60
CA LEU A 77 2.14 22.68 -8.64
C LEU A 77 1.35 23.88 -9.22
N GLY A 78 1.23 24.98 -8.47
CA GLY A 78 0.53 26.19 -8.91
C GLY A 78 1.27 27.01 -9.97
N ALA A 79 2.58 26.78 -10.19
CA ALA A 79 3.37 27.55 -11.16
C ALA A 79 3.21 27.05 -12.62
N GLY A 80 2.55 25.91 -12.84
CA GLY A 80 2.02 25.49 -14.15
C GLY A 80 3.02 25.19 -15.27
N ASP A 81 4.34 25.33 -15.08
CA ASP A 81 5.31 25.02 -16.12
C ASP A 81 5.35 23.51 -16.42
N ALA A 82 5.13 23.15 -17.69
CA ALA A 82 5.17 21.78 -18.18
C ALA A 82 6.52 21.10 -17.95
N SER A 83 7.62 21.87 -17.93
CA SER A 83 8.95 21.34 -17.65
C SER A 83 9.04 20.79 -16.22
N ASN A 84 8.55 21.55 -15.25
CA ASN A 84 8.48 21.18 -13.85
C ASN A 84 7.61 19.92 -13.65
N ILE A 85 6.46 19.83 -14.33
CA ILE A 85 5.58 18.66 -14.24
C ILE A 85 6.31 17.38 -14.68
N ASN A 86 7.06 17.42 -15.77
CA ASN A 86 7.82 16.26 -16.27
C ASN A 86 8.93 15.84 -15.31
N GLU A 87 9.69 16.79 -14.75
CA GLU A 87 10.72 16.49 -13.76
C GLU A 87 10.14 15.85 -12.50
N TYR A 88 9.01 16.36 -12.03
CA TYR A 88 8.32 15.78 -10.87
C TYR A 88 7.76 14.39 -11.14
N GLN A 89 7.23 14.14 -12.33
CA GLN A 89 6.80 12.80 -12.73
C GLN A 89 7.98 11.82 -12.74
N LYS A 90 9.14 12.22 -13.27
CA LYS A 90 10.37 11.40 -13.20
C LYS A 90 10.80 11.14 -11.75
N TYR A 91 10.73 12.16 -10.89
CA TYR A 91 11.03 12.03 -9.47
C TYR A 91 10.10 11.03 -8.77
N ILE A 92 8.79 11.06 -9.04
CA ILE A 92 7.83 10.12 -8.45
C ILE A 92 8.17 8.66 -8.81
N LEU A 93 8.59 8.40 -10.05
CA LEU A 93 8.92 7.03 -10.47
C LEU A 93 10.10 6.44 -9.70
N LEU A 94 10.98 7.26 -9.11
CA LEU A 94 12.06 6.78 -8.25
C LEU A 94 11.52 6.03 -7.00
N PHE A 95 10.28 6.29 -6.60
CA PHE A 95 9.63 5.64 -5.46
C PHE A 95 8.91 4.33 -5.83
N ASN A 96 8.90 3.94 -7.10
CA ASN A 96 8.41 2.64 -7.49
C ASN A 96 9.17 1.52 -6.77
N LEU A 97 8.46 0.45 -6.39
CA LEU A 97 8.98 -0.59 -5.50
C LEU A 97 10.26 -1.24 -6.06
N GLU A 98 10.31 -1.51 -7.35
CA GLU A 98 11.43 -2.21 -7.99
C GLU A 98 12.78 -1.48 -7.82
N ASN A 99 12.76 -0.16 -7.62
CA ASN A 99 13.98 0.65 -7.45
C ASN A 99 14.64 0.47 -6.08
N TRP A 100 13.90 0.01 -5.05
CA TRP A 100 14.41 -0.07 -3.68
C TRP A 100 14.13 -1.40 -2.98
N TRP A 101 13.33 -2.29 -3.59
CA TRP A 101 12.96 -3.59 -3.04
C TRP A 101 14.18 -4.41 -2.59
N HIS A 102 15.20 -4.51 -3.44
CA HIS A 102 16.42 -5.28 -3.18
C HIS A 102 17.17 -4.85 -1.90
N GLN A 103 16.94 -3.63 -1.42
CA GLN A 103 17.57 -3.13 -0.18
C GLN A 103 16.76 -3.52 1.07
N LEU A 104 15.48 -3.83 0.90
CA LEU A 104 14.56 -4.11 1.99
C LEU A 104 14.13 -5.58 2.05
N GLU A 105 14.49 -6.41 1.07
CA GLU A 105 14.00 -7.78 0.94
C GLU A 105 14.20 -8.64 2.20
N ASP A 106 15.31 -8.45 2.92
CA ASP A 106 15.63 -9.16 4.17
C ASP A 106 14.75 -8.75 5.36
N VAL A 107 14.13 -7.57 5.32
CA VAL A 107 13.40 -6.96 6.45
C VAL A 107 11.92 -6.70 6.13
N THR A 108 11.41 -7.30 5.07
CA THR A 108 10.03 -7.12 4.61
C THR A 108 9.41 -8.48 4.26
N PHE A 109 8.11 -8.50 4.02
CA PHE A 109 7.41 -9.70 3.59
C PHE A 109 7.88 -10.17 2.21
N GLU A 110 7.97 -11.49 2.04
CA GLU A 110 8.24 -12.15 0.76
C GLU A 110 7.43 -11.48 -0.37
N THR A 111 8.15 -10.98 -1.37
CA THR A 111 7.57 -10.26 -2.49
C THR A 111 8.21 -10.75 -3.78
N ARG A 112 7.39 -10.90 -4.82
CA ARG A 112 7.81 -11.15 -6.19
C ARG A 112 7.21 -10.10 -7.11
N VAL A 113 7.84 -9.90 -8.25
CA VAL A 113 7.37 -8.95 -9.26
C VAL A 113 7.02 -9.71 -10.54
N VAL A 114 5.98 -9.25 -11.23
CA VAL A 114 5.59 -9.68 -12.55
C VAL A 114 5.66 -8.46 -13.44
N GLU A 115 6.55 -8.47 -14.43
CA GLU A 115 6.65 -7.32 -15.35
C GLU A 115 5.30 -7.10 -16.05
N LEU A 116 4.88 -5.84 -16.09
CA LEU A 116 3.72 -5.40 -16.82
C LEU A 116 4.23 -4.85 -18.15
N SER A 117 3.77 -5.35 -19.30
CA SER A 117 4.16 -4.76 -20.58
C SER A 117 3.45 -3.42 -20.81
N ARG A 118 4.06 -2.53 -21.61
CA ARG A 118 3.44 -1.26 -22.01
C ARG A 118 2.05 -1.45 -22.63
N GLU A 119 1.91 -2.51 -23.42
CA GLU A 119 0.63 -2.86 -24.04
C GLU A 119 -0.42 -3.27 -23.00
N ASN A 120 -0.06 -4.09 -22.01
CA ASN A 120 -0.97 -4.42 -20.92
C ASN A 120 -1.34 -3.18 -20.08
N GLY A 121 -0.40 -2.24 -19.90
CA GLY A 121 -0.68 -0.95 -19.28
C GLY A 121 -1.73 -0.12 -20.04
N ARG A 122 -1.63 -0.06 -21.39
CA ARG A 122 -2.66 0.59 -22.24
C ARG A 122 -4.02 -0.08 -22.07
N LYS A 123 -4.06 -1.42 -22.14
CA LYS A 123 -5.29 -2.19 -21.98
C LYS A 123 -5.95 -1.98 -20.62
N LEU A 124 -5.18 -1.87 -19.53
CA LEU A 124 -5.72 -1.54 -18.20
C LEU A 124 -6.39 -0.16 -18.20
N ARG A 125 -5.69 0.86 -18.71
CA ARG A 125 -6.24 2.22 -18.82
C ARG A 125 -7.52 2.26 -19.65
N GLU A 126 -7.49 1.67 -20.84
CA GLU A 126 -8.63 1.66 -21.77
C GLU A 126 -9.83 0.87 -21.21
N SER A 127 -9.58 -0.20 -20.45
CA SER A 127 -10.65 -0.97 -19.80
C SER A 127 -11.36 -0.12 -18.74
N TYR A 128 -10.62 0.67 -17.96
CA TYR A 128 -11.20 1.62 -17.02
C TYR A 128 -11.97 2.74 -17.75
N ASP A 129 -11.41 3.31 -18.81
CA ASP A 129 -12.07 4.36 -19.60
C ASP A 129 -13.41 3.88 -20.20
N LYS A 130 -13.49 2.62 -20.62
CA LYS A 130 -14.75 2.01 -21.10
C LYS A 130 -15.78 1.89 -19.98
N LEU A 131 -15.37 1.42 -18.80
CA LEU A 131 -16.25 1.34 -17.63
C LEU A 131 -16.83 2.72 -17.26
N GLN A 132 -16.00 3.77 -17.27
CA GLN A 132 -16.44 5.14 -16.97
C GLN A 132 -17.43 5.70 -18.00
N LYS A 133 -17.41 5.19 -19.23
CA LYS A 133 -18.39 5.53 -20.28
C LYS A 133 -19.70 4.73 -20.15
N GLY A 134 -19.87 3.96 -19.08
CA GLY A 134 -21.07 3.16 -18.84
C GLY A 134 -21.08 1.80 -19.54
N ASP A 135 -19.97 1.36 -20.12
CA ASP A 135 -19.84 0.01 -20.66
C ASP A 135 -19.74 -1.00 -19.50
N ASN A 136 -20.90 -1.48 -19.06
CA ASN A 136 -21.01 -2.48 -18.00
C ASN A 136 -20.82 -3.93 -18.50
N SER A 137 -20.32 -4.12 -19.72
CA SER A 137 -19.99 -5.46 -20.18
C SER A 137 -18.98 -6.11 -19.23
N LYS A 138 -19.25 -7.37 -18.85
CA LYS A 138 -18.33 -8.10 -17.98
C LYS A 138 -17.01 -8.27 -18.73
N VAL A 139 -15.99 -7.52 -18.34
CA VAL A 139 -14.65 -7.64 -18.92
C VAL A 139 -14.14 -9.06 -18.66
N ASN A 140 -14.03 -9.86 -19.72
CA ASN A 140 -13.42 -11.17 -19.64
C ASN A 140 -11.90 -11.01 -19.57
N VAL A 141 -11.39 -10.91 -18.34
CA VAL A 141 -9.96 -10.70 -18.05
C VAL A 141 -9.05 -11.68 -18.79
N SER A 142 -9.43 -12.96 -18.87
CA SER A 142 -8.62 -13.99 -19.54
C SER A 142 -8.50 -13.73 -21.03
N ASN A 143 -9.49 -13.09 -21.66
CA ASN A 143 -9.43 -12.72 -23.07
C ASN A 143 -8.62 -11.45 -23.30
N VAL A 144 -8.69 -10.49 -22.38
CA VAL A 144 -7.98 -9.21 -22.52
C VAL A 144 -6.49 -9.35 -22.20
N PHE A 145 -6.17 -10.17 -21.20
CA PHE A 145 -4.84 -10.32 -20.60
C PHE A 145 -4.39 -11.80 -20.50
N PRO A 146 -4.41 -12.60 -21.58
CA PRO A 146 -4.16 -14.05 -21.47
C PRO A 146 -2.81 -14.38 -20.84
N GLU A 147 -1.71 -13.84 -21.39
CA GLU A 147 -0.35 -14.10 -20.92
C GLU A 147 -0.08 -13.52 -19.52
N LEU A 148 -0.56 -12.30 -19.26
CA LEU A 148 -0.38 -11.65 -17.96
C LEU A 148 -1.16 -12.37 -16.88
N HIS A 149 -2.39 -12.82 -17.17
CA HIS A 149 -3.22 -13.59 -16.26
C HIS A 149 -2.53 -14.88 -15.82
N GLN A 150 -1.93 -15.61 -16.77
CA GLN A 150 -1.17 -16.83 -16.49
C GLN A 150 0.08 -16.55 -15.64
N ARG A 151 0.97 -15.65 -16.10
CA ARG A 151 2.20 -15.29 -15.37
C ARG A 151 1.92 -14.80 -13.94
N LEU A 152 0.88 -13.99 -13.79
CA LEU A 152 0.46 -13.49 -12.48
C LEU A 152 -0.09 -14.60 -11.60
N GLN A 153 -0.87 -15.54 -12.16
CA GLN A 153 -1.39 -16.68 -11.41
C GLN A 153 -0.26 -17.58 -10.90
N GLU A 154 0.71 -17.90 -11.77
CA GLU A 154 1.89 -18.68 -11.40
C GLU A 154 2.68 -17.99 -10.28
N CYS A 155 2.94 -16.69 -10.41
CA CYS A 155 3.63 -15.92 -9.38
C CYS A 155 2.86 -15.89 -8.05
N MET A 156 1.53 -15.72 -8.10
CA MET A 156 0.69 -15.77 -6.91
C MET A 156 0.76 -17.14 -6.22
N LEU A 157 0.71 -18.24 -6.98
CA LEU A 157 0.80 -19.60 -6.42
C LEU A 157 2.13 -19.84 -5.69
N VAL A 158 3.23 -19.30 -6.21
CA VAL A 158 4.55 -19.43 -5.57
C VAL A 158 4.61 -18.65 -4.25
N VAL A 159 4.04 -17.44 -4.20
CA VAL A 159 4.03 -16.59 -2.99
C VAL A 159 2.98 -17.07 -1.97
N SER A 160 1.89 -17.67 -2.44
CA SER A 160 0.77 -18.09 -1.62
C SER A 160 1.02 -19.51 -1.05
N THR A 161 1.62 -19.60 0.14
CA THR A 161 1.84 -20.89 0.80
C THR A 161 0.58 -21.34 1.56
N GLY A 162 -0.21 -22.27 0.99
CA GLY A 162 -1.29 -23.00 1.68
C GLY A 162 -2.73 -22.77 1.17
N GLU A 163 -3.69 -23.64 1.53
CA GLU A 163 -5.06 -23.67 0.95
C GLU A 163 -5.93 -22.43 1.23
N LYS A 164 -5.60 -21.62 2.25
CA LYS A 164 -6.29 -20.35 2.56
C LYS A 164 -5.41 -19.12 2.29
N SER A 165 -4.32 -19.33 1.57
CA SER A 165 -3.38 -18.26 1.26
C SER A 165 -3.93 -17.38 0.14
N GLY A 166 -3.71 -16.08 0.30
CA GLY A 166 -3.92 -15.10 -0.74
C GLY A 166 -2.68 -14.22 -0.77
N CYS A 167 -2.66 -13.25 -1.67
CA CYS A 167 -1.59 -12.28 -1.75
C CYS A 167 -2.14 -10.87 -1.57
N PHE A 168 -1.30 -9.97 -1.09
CA PHE A 168 -1.49 -8.55 -1.29
C PHE A 168 -0.86 -8.18 -2.64
N VAL A 169 -1.64 -7.63 -3.56
CA VAL A 169 -1.16 -7.31 -4.91
C VAL A 169 -1.37 -5.83 -5.22
N LYS A 170 -0.34 -5.22 -5.82
CA LYS A 170 -0.33 -3.79 -6.16
C LYS A 170 0.47 -3.53 -7.45
N THR A 171 0.41 -2.33 -8.03
CA THR A 171 1.37 -1.89 -9.06
C THR A 171 2.69 -1.49 -8.41
N SER A 172 3.67 -1.07 -9.22
CA SER A 172 4.94 -0.50 -8.76
C SER A 172 4.75 0.57 -7.67
N SER A 173 3.77 1.45 -7.83
CA SER A 173 3.49 2.55 -6.90
C SER A 173 2.37 2.23 -5.89
N ARG A 174 1.14 1.97 -6.35
CA ARG A 174 -0.08 1.98 -5.52
C ARG A 174 -0.87 0.67 -5.58
N SER A 175 -1.70 0.45 -4.56
CA SER A 175 -2.67 -0.64 -4.51
C SER A 175 -4.08 -0.13 -4.82
N ALA A 176 -4.92 -1.00 -5.38
CA ALA A 176 -6.34 -0.76 -5.72
C ALA A 176 -7.28 -0.66 -4.49
N LYS A 177 -6.92 0.15 -3.49
CA LYS A 177 -7.65 0.32 -2.21
C LYS A 177 -8.96 1.10 -2.34
N ASP A 178 -9.12 1.80 -3.44
CA ASP A 178 -10.26 2.64 -3.80
C ASP A 178 -11.42 1.83 -4.39
N PHE A 179 -11.17 0.60 -4.83
CA PHE A 179 -12.23 -0.31 -5.27
C PHE A 179 -12.54 -1.36 -4.19
N ALA A 180 -13.83 -1.54 -3.90
CA ALA A 180 -14.32 -2.54 -2.97
C ALA A 180 -15.53 -3.26 -3.58
N ASP A 181 -15.49 -4.59 -3.65
CA ASP A 181 -16.66 -5.40 -3.96
C ASP A 181 -17.62 -5.37 -2.77
N GLU A 182 -18.79 -4.75 -2.93
CA GLU A 182 -19.75 -4.55 -1.85
C GLU A 182 -20.27 -5.89 -1.28
N GLY A 183 -20.50 -6.88 -2.15
CA GLY A 183 -20.98 -8.20 -1.75
C GLY A 183 -19.96 -8.93 -0.88
N TYR A 184 -18.70 -8.89 -1.30
CA TYR A 184 -17.59 -9.45 -0.53
C TYR A 184 -17.38 -8.71 0.78
N LEU A 185 -17.37 -7.37 0.77
CA LEU A 185 -17.22 -6.54 1.96
C LEU A 185 -18.31 -6.85 2.98
N ARG A 186 -19.57 -6.90 2.55
CA ARG A 186 -20.71 -7.24 3.39
C ARG A 186 -20.58 -8.64 4.00
N GLY A 187 -20.10 -9.61 3.23
CA GLY A 187 -19.82 -10.97 3.70
C GLY A 187 -18.72 -11.01 4.76
N ALA A 188 -17.59 -10.34 4.51
CA ALA A 188 -16.46 -10.26 5.45
C ALA A 188 -16.84 -9.52 6.74
N PHE A 189 -17.60 -8.42 6.63
CA PHE A 189 -18.16 -7.68 7.74
C PHE A 189 -19.07 -8.57 8.58
N GLY A 190 -20.07 -9.21 7.96
CA GLY A 190 -21.04 -10.05 8.66
C GLY A 190 -20.39 -11.23 9.39
N LYS A 191 -19.36 -11.84 8.79
CA LYS A 191 -18.58 -12.91 9.42
C LYS A 191 -17.85 -12.40 10.67
N THR A 192 -17.19 -11.25 10.57
CA THR A 192 -16.42 -10.68 11.69
C THR A 192 -17.33 -10.19 12.80
N TYR A 193 -18.40 -9.47 12.46
CA TYR A 193 -19.36 -8.94 13.42
C TYR A 193 -20.03 -10.05 14.23
N LYS A 194 -20.41 -11.16 13.59
CA LYS A 194 -20.93 -12.35 14.29
C LYS A 194 -19.90 -12.96 15.24
N ARG A 195 -18.61 -12.98 14.86
CA ARG A 195 -17.52 -13.53 15.69
C ARG A 195 -17.28 -12.71 16.96
N LEU A 196 -17.44 -11.39 16.90
CA LEU A 196 -17.25 -10.51 18.06
C LEU A 196 -18.29 -10.75 19.16
N ASN A 197 -19.46 -11.30 18.82
CA ASN A 197 -20.56 -11.56 19.76
C ASN A 197 -20.98 -10.32 20.57
N GLU A 198 -20.81 -9.15 19.98
CA GLU A 198 -21.10 -7.85 20.59
C GLU A 198 -21.91 -7.00 19.61
N LYS A 199 -22.86 -6.20 20.12
CA LYS A 199 -23.76 -5.37 19.30
C LYS A 199 -23.49 -3.86 19.41
N SER A 200 -22.29 -3.48 19.86
CA SER A 200 -21.91 -2.07 20.02
C SER A 200 -21.52 -1.43 18.68
N GLU A 201 -21.53 -0.10 18.62
CA GLU A 201 -20.95 0.64 17.49
C GLU A 201 -19.45 0.35 17.35
N ASN A 202 -18.74 0.18 18.46
CA ASN A 202 -17.33 -0.20 18.44
C ASN A 202 -17.12 -1.56 17.74
N ALA A 203 -17.96 -2.56 18.02
CA ALA A 203 -17.91 -3.85 17.36
C ALA A 203 -18.17 -3.74 15.84
N LYS A 204 -19.02 -2.81 15.40
CA LYS A 204 -19.23 -2.53 13.97
C LYS A 204 -17.98 -1.91 13.34
N LEU A 205 -17.35 -0.94 13.99
CA LEU A 205 -16.12 -0.31 13.50
C LEU A 205 -14.98 -1.34 13.39
N ILE A 206 -14.81 -2.18 14.42
CA ILE A 206 -13.85 -3.30 14.40
C ILE A 206 -14.15 -4.24 13.23
N ALA A 207 -15.40 -4.69 13.11
CA ALA A 207 -15.80 -5.61 12.03
C ALA A 207 -15.58 -5.01 10.63
N MET A 208 -15.80 -3.71 10.47
CA MET A 208 -15.53 -2.99 9.22
C MET A 208 -14.02 -2.94 8.93
N SER A 209 -13.18 -2.63 9.92
CA SER A 209 -11.73 -2.60 9.77
C SER A 209 -11.17 -3.95 9.28
N TYR A 210 -11.59 -5.07 9.88
CA TYR A 210 -11.21 -6.40 9.39
C TYR A 210 -11.74 -6.68 7.98
N ALA A 211 -12.99 -6.30 7.69
CA ALA A 211 -13.58 -6.52 6.37
C ALA A 211 -12.83 -5.74 5.28
N SER A 212 -12.44 -4.49 5.56
CA SER A 212 -11.62 -3.68 4.67
C SER A 212 -10.22 -4.26 4.46
N MET A 213 -9.62 -4.88 5.48
CA MET A 213 -8.35 -5.60 5.32
C MET A 213 -8.49 -6.85 4.47
N GLU A 214 -9.53 -7.67 4.69
CA GLU A 214 -9.79 -8.87 3.89
C GLU A 214 -10.01 -8.55 2.40
N LEU A 215 -10.56 -7.39 2.05
CA LEU A 215 -10.66 -6.95 0.65
C LEU A 215 -9.31 -6.81 -0.06
N LEU A 216 -8.24 -6.53 0.68
CA LEU A 216 -6.89 -6.40 0.14
C LEU A 216 -6.24 -7.75 -0.16
N LYS A 217 -6.85 -8.84 0.33
CA LYS A 217 -6.37 -10.21 0.12
C LYS A 217 -6.96 -10.79 -1.16
N MET A 218 -6.12 -10.90 -2.19
CA MET A 218 -6.50 -11.42 -3.50
C MET A 218 -6.16 -12.91 -3.60
N LYS A 219 -7.09 -13.73 -4.10
CA LYS A 219 -7.00 -15.19 -4.12
C LYS A 219 -6.49 -15.75 -5.45
N ASN A 220 -6.67 -15.02 -6.54
CA ASN A 220 -6.28 -15.43 -7.88
C ASN A 220 -6.03 -14.21 -8.76
N SER A 221 -5.32 -14.40 -9.89
CA SER A 221 -4.94 -13.32 -10.78
C SER A 221 -6.14 -12.67 -11.47
N ARG A 222 -7.24 -13.42 -11.67
CA ARG A 222 -8.50 -12.86 -12.19
C ARG A 222 -9.03 -11.76 -11.28
N GLN A 223 -9.13 -12.03 -9.98
CA GLN A 223 -9.57 -11.05 -8.97
C GLN A 223 -8.65 -9.82 -8.96
N VAL A 224 -7.32 -10.02 -9.08
CA VAL A 224 -6.35 -8.90 -9.15
C VAL A 224 -6.68 -7.98 -10.33
N LEU A 225 -6.76 -8.55 -11.53
CA LEU A 225 -6.95 -7.77 -12.76
C LEU A 225 -8.35 -7.13 -12.80
N GLU A 226 -9.38 -7.83 -12.33
CA GLU A 226 -10.73 -7.28 -12.15
C GLU A 226 -10.75 -6.08 -11.18
N ASN A 227 -9.97 -6.13 -10.10
CA ASN A 227 -9.84 -5.01 -9.16
C ASN A 227 -9.02 -3.86 -9.77
N PHE A 228 -7.95 -4.16 -10.48
CA PHE A 228 -7.10 -3.15 -11.13
C PHE A 228 -7.85 -2.37 -12.21
N ILE A 229 -8.64 -3.07 -13.02
CA ILE A 229 -9.48 -2.45 -14.07
C ILE A 229 -10.53 -1.49 -13.49
N ARG A 230 -10.96 -1.68 -12.23
CA ARG A 230 -11.97 -0.86 -11.56
C ARG A 230 -11.38 0.22 -10.64
N SER A 231 -10.07 0.26 -10.48
CA SER A 231 -9.40 1.20 -9.59
C SER A 231 -8.97 2.45 -10.35
N GLU A 232 -9.47 3.60 -9.87
CA GLU A 232 -9.06 4.92 -10.32
C GLU A 232 -7.58 5.19 -10.00
N ARG A 233 -7.08 4.70 -8.86
CA ARG A 233 -5.67 4.83 -8.48
C ARG A 233 -4.75 4.13 -9.49
N ILE A 234 -5.11 2.93 -9.91
CA ILE A 234 -4.35 2.15 -10.88
C ILE A 234 -4.47 2.79 -12.27
N TRP A 235 -5.65 3.29 -12.65
CA TRP A 235 -5.81 4.06 -13.89
C TRP A 235 -4.89 5.28 -13.94
N HIS A 236 -4.79 6.06 -12.86
CA HIS A 236 -3.86 7.19 -12.78
C HIS A 236 -2.39 6.75 -12.91
N ASP A 237 -1.99 5.63 -12.30
CA ASP A 237 -0.63 5.09 -12.46
C ASP A 237 -0.33 4.78 -13.93
N MET A 238 -1.25 4.08 -14.60
CA MET A 238 -1.09 3.74 -16.01
C MET A 238 -1.07 4.99 -16.90
N HIS A 239 -1.89 6.00 -16.58
CA HIS A 239 -1.90 7.27 -17.31
C HIS A 239 -0.53 7.97 -17.21
N LEU A 240 0.02 8.07 -16.00
CA LEU A 240 1.33 8.69 -15.75
C LEU A 240 2.47 7.90 -16.40
N ALA A 241 2.50 6.57 -16.25
CA ALA A 241 3.52 5.72 -16.83
C ALA A 241 3.49 5.74 -18.38
N LEU A 242 2.30 5.74 -18.98
CA LEU A 242 2.14 5.80 -20.43
C LEU A 242 2.51 7.15 -21.04
N ALA A 243 2.36 8.25 -20.28
CA ALA A 243 2.78 9.57 -20.70
C ALA A 243 4.32 9.69 -20.81
N GLN A 244 5.07 8.81 -20.14
CA GLN A 244 6.51 8.76 -20.27
C GLN A 244 6.91 7.96 -21.52
N ASN A 245 7.47 8.63 -22.51
CA ASN A 245 7.84 7.99 -23.78
C ASN A 245 9.14 7.17 -23.72
N GLN A 246 10.02 7.42 -22.75
CA GLN A 246 11.41 6.96 -22.83
C GLN A 246 11.71 5.64 -22.12
N VAL A 247 11.08 5.35 -20.97
CA VAL A 247 11.37 4.13 -20.21
C VAL A 247 10.08 3.57 -19.64
N TRP A 248 9.77 2.32 -19.97
CA TRP A 248 8.67 1.60 -19.37
C TRP A 248 9.23 0.57 -18.39
N ASN A 249 8.93 0.73 -17.10
CA ASN A 249 9.46 -0.11 -16.03
C ASN A 249 8.37 -0.46 -15.00
N GLU A 250 7.14 -0.68 -15.45
CA GLU A 250 6.03 -0.99 -14.54
C GLU A 250 5.97 -2.48 -14.23
N CYS A 251 5.67 -2.80 -12.97
CA CYS A 251 5.51 -4.16 -12.48
C CYS A 251 4.17 -4.32 -11.72
N ILE A 252 3.67 -5.56 -11.69
CA ILE A 252 2.71 -6.01 -10.69
C ILE A 252 3.49 -6.66 -9.56
N VAL A 253 3.32 -6.14 -8.36
CA VAL A 253 3.98 -6.61 -7.15
C VAL A 253 3.05 -7.59 -6.43
N VAL A 254 3.52 -8.81 -6.24
CA VAL A 254 2.82 -9.88 -5.50
C VAL A 254 3.53 -10.09 -4.18
N ARG A 255 2.86 -9.76 -3.07
CA ARG A 255 3.41 -9.87 -1.72
C ARG A 255 2.64 -10.90 -0.91
N LYS A 256 3.37 -11.67 -0.10
CA LYS A 256 2.80 -12.63 0.85
C LYS A 256 1.80 -11.93 1.76
N TRP A 257 0.59 -12.48 1.83
CA TRP A 257 -0.41 -12.01 2.77
C TRP A 257 -0.01 -12.42 4.19
N VAL A 258 0.00 -11.45 5.10
CA VAL A 258 0.17 -11.66 6.53
C VAL A 258 -1.06 -11.08 7.22
N ASN A 259 -1.65 -11.87 8.11
CA ASN A 259 -2.75 -11.38 8.93
C ASN A 259 -2.17 -10.38 9.93
N ILE A 260 -2.50 -9.12 9.73
CA ILE A 260 -2.17 -8.03 10.64
C ILE A 260 -3.46 -7.71 11.39
N GLU A 261 -3.39 -7.73 12.72
CA GLU A 261 -4.50 -7.26 13.54
C GLU A 261 -4.56 -5.73 13.40
N PRO A 262 -5.73 -5.13 13.12
CA PRO A 262 -5.87 -3.68 13.20
C PRO A 262 -5.40 -3.22 14.58
N ASP A 263 -4.59 -2.17 14.64
CA ASP A 263 -4.19 -1.60 15.91
C ASP A 263 -5.43 -0.96 16.56
N MET A 264 -5.94 -1.61 17.61
CA MET A 264 -7.18 -1.27 18.30
C MET A 264 -6.92 -0.79 19.75
N VAL A 265 -5.70 -0.33 20.03
CA VAL A 265 -5.28 0.17 21.36
C VAL A 265 -5.89 1.53 21.68
#